data_AF-A0AAI9R5S2-F1
#
_entry.id   AF-A0AAI9R5S2-F1
#
_cell.length_a   1.000
_cell.length_b   1.000
_cell.length_c   1.000
_cell.angle_alpha   90.00
_cell.angle_beta   90.00
_cell.angle_gamma   90.00
#
_symmetry.space_group_name_H-M   'P 1'
#
loop_
_entity.id
_entity.type
_entity.pdbx_description
1 polymer ?
#
loop_
_entity_poly.entity_id
_entity_poly.type
_entity_poly.pdbx_seq_one_letter_code
_entity_poly.pdbx_strand_id
1 'polypeptide(L)'
;MSKNSASRRLALVAMLAIAIVVVPAVTSLPSGISGVKDTGCNCHGTETSSSVTASISGLPETYNTSETYAVTVSFSGGPSVDGNMNLGGFNLWASDGTFATADDSTQLWGPAEASHSESGNDQRTWTLDWTAPESGANVDFVLHVNSVNGNEGDGGSSGDMWNRADVTVLGFGDAPLPDVDPFKVLAALVVISGVMLSIVVMYIFYRKNPDSFDWENFAPWISEWLTSTDHKKIGTLYFVQGLFFLGVGGIMALMMRMQLAVPGNDFISQDYYNQFFTLHGTTMIFLAAMPLIAGFANWIVPLQIGAPDLAFPRLNAMSFWLQPVAALLIFTGVFSGQGADTGWTGYAPYVVTETTHSGVSMWAAGQLMLVASSTLTGINFLTTMAVMRAPGMGWFQMPLFTWSILVANLMLFLSIPAFGVGLIQVYLDRTIGTAFYDVAAGGDPLLWSHLFWYFGHPEVYVVIVPAFGVISEVIATSARRSIFGYKSMVYAMAGIGLVSFIVYGHHMFTSGMSPTLRFVTMLTTMLVAVPTGIKIFNWLKTMHGG
;
A
#
# COMPACT_ATOMS: atom_id res chain seq x y z
N MET A 1 -42.12 41.59 -8.67
CA MET A 1 -41.54 40.26 -8.99
C MET A 1 -40.07 40.48 -9.31
N SER A 2 -39.06 39.85 -8.69
CA SER A 2 -39.04 38.85 -7.64
C SER A 2 -37.83 39.11 -6.73
N LYS A 3 -38.08 39.26 -5.43
CA LYS A 3 -37.12 39.07 -4.34
C LYS A 3 -36.69 37.58 -4.31
N ASN A 4 -35.53 37.29 -3.72
CA ASN A 4 -34.99 35.96 -3.34
C ASN A 4 -33.92 35.30 -4.22
N SER A 5 -32.77 35.94 -4.42
CA SER A 5 -31.51 35.21 -4.68
C SER A 5 -30.37 35.51 -3.69
N ALA A 6 -30.44 36.64 -2.98
CA ALA A 6 -29.45 36.99 -1.95
C ALA A 6 -29.59 36.18 -0.66
N SER A 7 -30.82 35.79 -0.27
CA SER A 7 -31.07 35.07 0.99
C SER A 7 -30.64 33.60 0.97
N ARG A 8 -30.62 32.94 -0.20
CA ARG A 8 -30.17 31.53 -0.33
C ARG A 8 -28.65 31.37 -0.30
N ARG A 9 -27.90 32.37 -0.81
CA ARG A 9 -26.43 32.36 -0.75
C ARG A 9 -25.91 32.73 0.63
N LEU A 10 -26.60 33.63 1.34
CA LEU A 10 -26.32 33.88 2.76
C LEU A 10 -26.67 32.67 3.63
N ALA A 11 -27.75 31.94 3.34
CA ALA A 11 -28.12 30.74 4.09
C ALA A 11 -27.14 29.57 3.85
N LEU A 12 -26.57 29.42 2.65
CA LEU A 12 -25.56 28.40 2.35
C LEU A 12 -24.19 28.75 2.93
N VAL A 13 -23.79 30.03 2.92
CA VAL A 13 -22.56 30.49 3.60
C VAL A 13 -22.72 30.44 5.12
N ALA A 14 -23.91 30.73 5.65
CA ALA A 14 -24.22 30.54 7.07
C ALA A 14 -24.25 29.05 7.45
N MET A 15 -24.78 28.15 6.60
CA MET A 15 -24.74 26.70 6.85
C MET A 15 -23.32 26.11 6.76
N LEU A 16 -22.46 26.61 5.87
CA LEU A 16 -21.04 26.23 5.80
C LEU A 16 -20.19 26.83 6.93
N ALA A 17 -20.53 28.03 7.43
CA ALA A 17 -19.89 28.63 8.59
C ALA A 17 -20.33 27.98 9.92
N ILE A 18 -21.59 27.51 10.01
CA ILE A 18 -22.09 26.75 11.16
C ILE A 18 -21.54 25.32 11.19
N ALA A 19 -21.04 24.79 10.07
CA ALA A 19 -20.41 23.47 10.01
C ALA A 19 -18.90 23.46 10.37
N ILE A 20 -18.28 24.62 10.63
CA ILE A 20 -16.86 24.74 11.01
C ILE A 20 -16.66 25.14 12.49
N VAL A 21 -17.74 25.32 13.26
CA VAL A 21 -17.62 25.60 14.71
C VAL A 21 -18.62 24.76 15.48
N VAL A 22 -18.31 23.46 15.62
CA VAL A 22 -18.57 22.73 16.86
C VAL A 22 -17.36 21.82 17.09
N VAL A 23 -16.21 22.44 17.39
CA VAL A 23 -15.29 21.78 18.31
C VAL A 23 -15.97 21.94 19.66
N PRO A 24 -16.31 20.85 20.39
CA PRO A 24 -16.61 21.02 21.81
C PRO A 24 -15.30 21.48 22.46
N ALA A 25 -15.09 22.80 22.47
CA ALA A 25 -14.18 23.45 23.39
C ALA A 25 -14.86 23.32 24.73
N VAL A 26 -14.62 22.20 25.39
CA VAL A 26 -15.11 22.04 26.73
C VAL A 26 -14.30 22.99 27.59
N THR A 27 -14.97 23.85 28.34
CA THR A 27 -14.31 24.69 29.34
C THR A 27 -13.95 23.81 30.52
N SER A 28 -12.78 23.98 31.13
CA SER A 28 -12.58 23.43 32.48
C SER A 28 -13.66 24.04 33.38
N LEU A 29 -14.38 23.17 34.08
CA LEU A 29 -15.41 23.58 35.01
C LEU A 29 -14.99 23.05 36.37
N PRO A 30 -15.13 23.84 37.44
CA PRO A 30 -14.89 23.38 38.81
C PRO A 30 -15.74 22.15 39.18
N SER A 31 -16.82 21.89 38.45
CA SER A 31 -17.72 20.76 38.63
C SER A 31 -17.50 19.65 37.59
N GLY A 32 -16.28 19.41 37.11
CA GLY A 32 -16.01 18.31 36.19
C GLY A 32 -16.60 18.43 34.79
N ILE A 33 -16.39 17.37 34.00
CA ILE A 33 -16.62 17.35 32.55
C ILE A 33 -17.25 16.03 32.11
N SER A 34 -18.03 16.05 31.02
CA SER A 34 -18.69 14.88 30.42
C SER A 34 -18.53 14.85 28.90
N GLY A 35 -18.70 13.68 28.29
CA GLY A 35 -18.74 13.50 26.84
C GLY A 35 -17.39 13.65 26.15
N VAL A 36 -16.29 13.46 26.88
CA VAL A 36 -14.91 13.63 26.37
C VAL A 36 -14.19 12.33 26.05
N LYS A 37 -14.89 11.18 26.10
CA LYS A 37 -14.32 9.86 25.81
C LYS A 37 -13.54 9.82 24.47
N ASP A 38 -14.13 10.35 23.40
CA ASP A 38 -13.54 10.28 22.06
C ASP A 38 -12.73 11.53 21.71
N THR A 39 -13.08 12.68 22.29
CA THR A 39 -12.52 13.99 21.94
C THR A 39 -11.36 14.41 22.84
N GLY A 40 -11.25 13.87 24.06
CA GLY A 40 -10.23 14.25 25.03
C GLY A 40 -10.49 15.60 25.71
N CYS A 41 -9.59 16.01 26.61
CA CYS A 41 -9.70 17.26 27.37
C CYS A 41 -9.13 18.46 26.59
N ASN A 42 -9.67 18.71 25.40
CA ASN A 42 -9.18 19.74 24.46
C ASN A 42 -9.24 21.18 24.99
N CYS A 43 -9.88 21.43 26.14
CA CYS A 43 -9.78 22.66 26.93
C CYS A 43 -8.33 23.10 27.15
N HIS A 44 -7.44 22.12 27.32
CA HIS A 44 -6.06 22.31 27.80
C HIS A 44 -5.01 22.04 26.70
N GLY A 45 -5.44 22.01 25.43
CA GLY A 45 -4.60 21.72 24.26
C GLY A 45 -5.14 20.55 23.44
N THR A 46 -4.85 20.53 22.13
CA THR A 46 -5.35 19.49 21.21
C THR A 46 -4.64 18.15 21.32
N GLU A 47 -3.52 18.10 22.04
CA GLU A 47 -2.65 16.93 22.18
C GLU A 47 -2.42 16.61 23.66
N THR A 48 -2.14 15.35 23.96
CA THR A 48 -1.80 14.90 25.32
C THR A 48 -0.42 15.40 25.74
N SER A 49 -0.24 15.61 27.04
CA SER A 49 1.00 16.08 27.65
C SER A 49 1.69 14.94 28.42
N SER A 50 2.90 14.57 27.98
CA SER A 50 3.70 13.50 28.61
C SER A 50 4.17 13.83 30.04
N SER A 51 4.11 15.10 30.44
CA SER A 51 4.39 15.57 31.80
C SER A 51 3.29 15.24 32.81
N VAL A 52 2.09 14.83 32.35
CA VAL A 52 0.99 14.36 33.20
C VAL A 52 0.84 12.86 33.00
N THR A 53 0.80 12.08 34.06
CA THR A 53 0.57 10.63 33.98
C THR A 53 -0.76 10.27 34.64
N ALA A 54 -1.68 9.70 33.86
CA ALA A 54 -2.95 9.18 34.33
C ALA A 54 -2.79 7.75 34.84
N SER A 55 -3.53 7.38 35.89
CA SER A 55 -3.52 6.03 36.43
C SER A 55 -4.89 5.60 36.95
N ILE A 56 -5.27 4.36 36.62
CA ILE A 56 -6.44 3.67 37.16
C ILE A 56 -5.94 2.49 38.00
N SER A 57 -6.47 2.32 39.20
CA SER A 57 -6.14 1.21 40.09
C SER A 57 -7.39 0.68 40.79
N GLY A 58 -7.32 -0.54 41.34
CA GLY A 58 -8.46 -1.20 42.00
C GLY A 58 -9.37 -2.00 41.05
N LEU A 59 -9.15 -1.90 39.73
CA LEU A 59 -9.75 -2.82 38.77
C LEU A 59 -9.08 -4.20 38.81
N PRO A 60 -9.84 -5.30 38.79
CA PRO A 60 -9.27 -6.64 38.69
C PRO A 60 -8.78 -6.93 37.26
N GLU A 61 -8.00 -7.99 37.08
CA GLU A 61 -7.68 -8.49 35.73
C GLU A 61 -8.92 -9.12 35.06
N THR A 62 -9.76 -9.79 35.84
CA THR A 62 -11.04 -10.39 35.45
C THR A 62 -12.12 -10.05 36.47
N TYR A 63 -13.34 -9.75 36.04
CA TYR A 63 -14.44 -9.43 36.96
C TYR A 63 -15.40 -10.60 37.19
N ASN A 64 -16.04 -10.63 38.36
CA ASN A 64 -17.23 -11.44 38.60
C ASN A 64 -18.50 -10.65 38.29
N THR A 65 -19.50 -11.29 37.71
CA THR A 65 -20.78 -10.64 37.36
C THR A 65 -21.40 -9.95 38.57
N SER A 66 -21.80 -8.69 38.41
CA SER A 66 -22.50 -7.90 39.44
C SER A 66 -21.70 -7.69 40.73
N GLU A 67 -20.38 -7.95 40.72
CA GLU A 67 -19.48 -7.57 41.81
C GLU A 67 -19.10 -6.09 41.69
N THR A 68 -19.00 -5.40 42.83
CA THR A 68 -18.60 -4.00 42.90
C THR A 68 -17.12 -3.89 43.30
N TYR A 69 -16.34 -3.16 42.51
CA TYR A 69 -14.93 -2.88 42.72
C TYR A 69 -14.73 -1.41 43.04
N ALA A 70 -13.93 -1.12 44.07
CA ALA A 70 -13.48 0.23 44.35
C ALA A 70 -12.37 0.61 43.36
N VAL A 71 -12.65 1.57 42.49
CA VAL A 71 -11.77 2.09 41.45
C VAL A 71 -11.19 3.41 41.92
N THR A 72 -9.87 3.49 42.00
CA THR A 72 -9.15 4.73 42.30
C THR A 72 -8.52 5.27 41.03
N VAL A 73 -8.91 6.48 40.66
CA VAL A 73 -8.32 7.23 39.54
C VAL A 73 -7.45 8.35 40.08
N SER A 74 -6.30 8.56 39.46
CA SER A 74 -5.38 9.61 39.87
C SER A 74 -4.53 10.13 38.72
N PHE A 75 -3.89 11.27 38.95
CA PHE A 75 -2.85 11.78 38.08
C PHE A 75 -1.62 12.24 38.86
N SER A 76 -0.48 12.29 38.17
CA SER A 76 0.77 12.84 38.71
C SER A 76 1.45 13.72 37.67
N GLY A 77 2.34 14.61 38.12
CA GLY A 77 3.03 15.58 37.26
C GLY A 77 2.14 16.77 36.86
N GLY A 78 2.48 17.43 35.76
CA GLY A 78 1.82 18.65 35.28
C GLY A 78 2.12 19.92 36.10
N PRO A 79 1.44 21.03 35.78
CA PRO A 79 1.72 22.35 36.36
C PRO A 79 1.06 22.62 37.73
N SER A 80 0.30 21.65 38.28
CA SER A 80 -0.43 21.85 39.55
C SER A 80 0.51 21.86 40.76
N VAL A 81 0.27 22.80 41.67
CA VAL A 81 1.06 23.01 42.89
C VAL A 81 0.15 22.90 44.11
N ASP A 82 0.63 22.23 45.16
CA ASP A 82 -0.14 22.04 46.39
C ASP A 82 -0.47 23.38 47.05
N GLY A 83 -1.73 23.55 47.45
CA GLY A 83 -2.26 24.81 47.99
C GLY A 83 -2.94 25.71 46.95
N ASN A 84 -2.92 25.34 45.66
CA ASN A 84 -3.83 25.93 44.67
C ASN A 84 -5.28 25.57 45.02
N MET A 85 -6.22 26.47 44.72
CA MET A 85 -7.65 26.20 44.91
C MET A 85 -8.13 25.03 44.05
N ASN A 86 -7.52 24.83 42.88
CA ASN A 86 -7.83 23.75 41.94
C ASN A 86 -6.53 23.06 41.53
N LEU A 87 -6.48 21.73 41.66
CA LEU A 87 -5.31 20.93 41.30
C LEU A 87 -5.48 20.24 39.94
N GLY A 88 -6.71 19.87 39.60
CA GLY A 88 -7.00 19.17 38.36
C GLY A 88 -8.31 18.40 38.46
N GLY A 89 -8.51 17.51 37.49
CA GLY A 89 -9.76 16.79 37.35
C GLY A 89 -9.60 15.51 36.54
N PHE A 90 -10.71 14.78 36.45
CA PHE A 90 -10.81 13.59 35.61
C PHE A 90 -12.17 13.45 34.94
N ASN A 91 -12.21 12.64 33.89
CA ASN A 91 -13.41 12.04 33.34
C ASN A 91 -13.11 10.55 33.09
N LEU A 92 -13.89 9.68 33.73
CA LEU A 92 -13.78 8.24 33.59
C LEU A 92 -15.03 7.73 32.88
N TRP A 93 -14.84 7.01 31.78
CA TRP A 93 -15.89 6.32 31.05
C TRP A 93 -15.63 4.82 31.02
N ALA A 94 -16.68 4.00 31.12
CA ALA A 94 -16.62 2.55 30.95
C ALA A 94 -17.55 2.10 29.80
N SER A 95 -17.19 1.04 29.07
CA SER A 95 -18.04 0.51 27.99
C SER A 95 -19.29 -0.22 28.47
N ASP A 96 -19.26 -0.73 29.69
CA ASP A 96 -20.35 -1.45 30.34
C ASP A 96 -20.16 -1.42 31.87
N GLY A 97 -21.18 -1.85 32.61
CA GLY A 97 -21.25 -1.71 34.07
C GLY A 97 -21.70 -0.33 34.53
N THR A 98 -21.80 -0.14 35.85
CA THR A 98 -22.35 1.08 36.44
C THR A 98 -21.46 1.67 37.52
N PHE A 99 -21.23 2.98 37.47
CA PHE A 99 -20.51 3.72 38.50
C PHE A 99 -21.44 4.21 39.61
N ALA A 100 -20.89 4.29 40.82
CA ALA A 100 -21.44 4.96 41.99
C ALA A 100 -20.35 5.83 42.65
N THR A 101 -20.74 6.95 43.23
CA THR A 101 -19.83 7.86 43.95
C THR A 101 -19.48 7.28 45.32
N ALA A 102 -18.19 7.20 45.66
CA ALA A 102 -17.76 6.74 46.97
C ALA A 102 -17.91 7.82 48.06
N ASP A 103 -17.78 9.09 47.68
CA ASP A 103 -17.89 10.28 48.53
C ASP A 103 -18.38 11.49 47.73
N ASP A 104 -18.38 12.68 48.36
CA ASP A 104 -18.85 13.91 47.72
C ASP A 104 -17.87 14.51 46.70
N SER A 105 -16.62 14.03 46.61
CA SER A 105 -15.58 14.51 45.69
C SER A 105 -15.80 14.10 44.24
N THR A 106 -16.75 13.20 44.00
CA THR A 106 -17.07 12.65 42.68
C THR A 106 -18.55 12.83 42.34
N GLN A 107 -18.86 12.78 41.05
CA GLN A 107 -20.22 12.84 40.54
C GLN A 107 -20.37 12.00 39.26
N LEU A 108 -21.62 11.72 38.89
CA LEU A 108 -21.95 10.90 37.72
C LEU A 108 -22.67 11.73 36.65
N TRP A 109 -22.26 11.55 35.40
CA TRP A 109 -22.95 12.11 34.23
C TRP A 109 -23.87 11.10 33.54
N GLY A 110 -23.67 9.82 33.85
CA GLY A 110 -24.51 8.70 33.45
C GLY A 110 -24.09 7.44 34.19
N PRO A 111 -24.74 6.30 33.92
CA PRO A 111 -24.38 5.03 34.56
C PRO A 111 -22.92 4.63 34.25
N ALA A 112 -22.41 5.00 33.08
CA ALA A 112 -21.11 4.59 32.58
C ALA A 112 -20.07 5.72 32.57
N GLU A 113 -20.36 6.88 33.17
CA GLU A 113 -19.48 8.04 33.11
C GLU A 113 -19.47 8.83 34.43
N ALA A 114 -18.27 9.04 34.97
CA ALA A 114 -18.03 9.73 36.23
C ALA A 114 -16.95 10.82 36.08
N SER A 115 -17.03 11.84 36.93
CA SER A 115 -16.06 12.95 37.00
C SER A 115 -15.93 13.44 38.45
N HIS A 116 -15.03 14.40 38.68
CA HIS A 116 -14.91 15.06 39.97
C HIS A 116 -16.05 16.07 40.17
N SER A 117 -16.42 16.32 41.42
CA SER A 117 -17.34 17.38 41.83
C SER A 117 -16.57 18.65 42.20
N GLU A 118 -17.30 19.71 42.57
CA GLU A 118 -16.69 20.94 43.10
C GLU A 118 -15.85 20.70 44.36
N SER A 119 -16.24 19.78 45.25
CA SER A 119 -15.44 19.43 46.43
C SER A 119 -14.24 18.53 46.12
N GLY A 120 -14.20 17.94 44.92
CA GLY A 120 -13.08 17.13 44.45
C GLY A 120 -12.07 17.90 43.60
N ASN A 121 -12.30 19.18 43.32
CA ASN A 121 -11.50 19.97 42.37
C ASN A 121 -10.09 20.33 42.88
N ASP A 122 -9.87 20.23 44.18
CA ASP A 122 -8.60 20.45 44.87
C ASP A 122 -7.80 19.16 45.11
N GLN A 123 -8.15 18.07 44.41
CA GLN A 123 -7.57 16.75 44.59
C GLN A 123 -6.83 16.25 43.33
N ARG A 124 -5.99 15.22 43.50
CA ARG A 124 -5.34 14.50 42.38
C ARG A 124 -5.70 13.02 42.33
N THR A 125 -6.57 12.58 43.22
CA THR A 125 -6.92 11.18 43.42
C THR A 125 -8.35 11.12 43.89
N TRP A 126 -9.16 10.31 43.23
CA TRP A 126 -10.58 10.14 43.51
C TRP A 126 -10.91 8.65 43.53
N THR A 127 -11.92 8.29 44.32
CA THR A 127 -12.39 6.91 44.43
C THR A 127 -13.85 6.82 43.98
N LEU A 128 -14.15 5.80 43.20
CA LEU A 128 -15.47 5.48 42.65
C LEU A 128 -15.73 4.00 42.88
N ASP A 129 -16.99 3.62 42.97
CA ASP A 129 -17.39 2.22 42.94
C ASP A 129 -17.86 1.87 41.53
N TRP A 130 -17.31 0.83 40.93
CA TRP A 130 -17.77 0.29 39.66
C TRP A 130 -18.38 -1.09 39.86
N THR A 131 -19.65 -1.25 39.49
CA THR A 131 -20.35 -2.53 39.51
C THR A 131 -20.29 -3.16 38.14
N ALA A 132 -19.71 -4.37 38.08
CA ALA A 132 -19.47 -5.09 36.85
C ALA A 132 -20.76 -5.57 36.18
N PRO A 133 -20.82 -5.61 34.83
CA PRO A 133 -22.03 -5.98 34.10
C PRO A 133 -22.30 -7.49 34.15
N GLU A 134 -23.55 -7.86 33.86
CA GLU A 134 -23.95 -9.27 33.70
C GLU A 134 -23.61 -9.83 32.30
N SER A 135 -23.17 -8.98 31.37
CA SER A 135 -22.97 -9.31 29.95
C SER A 135 -21.82 -10.31 29.71
N GLY A 136 -20.84 -10.35 30.61
CA GLY A 136 -19.64 -11.18 30.46
C GLY A 136 -18.68 -10.72 29.37
N ALA A 137 -18.95 -9.57 28.73
CA ALA A 137 -18.06 -8.94 27.76
C ALA A 137 -16.87 -8.25 28.43
N ASN A 138 -15.78 -8.03 27.69
CA ASN A 138 -14.69 -7.19 28.18
C ASN A 138 -15.18 -5.75 28.37
N VAL A 139 -14.68 -5.09 29.40
CA VAL A 139 -15.07 -3.72 29.74
C VAL A 139 -13.85 -2.81 29.57
N ASP A 140 -13.97 -1.86 28.65
CA ASP A 140 -12.96 -0.86 28.40
C ASP A 140 -13.22 0.38 29.24
N PHE A 141 -12.20 0.83 29.95
CA PHE A 141 -12.17 2.05 30.74
C PHE A 141 -11.31 3.08 30.03
N VAL A 142 -11.85 4.27 29.86
CA VAL A 142 -11.14 5.42 29.28
C VAL A 142 -11.10 6.51 30.35
N LEU A 143 -9.91 6.76 30.89
CA LEU A 143 -9.66 7.81 31.86
C LEU A 143 -8.98 8.99 31.16
N HIS A 144 -9.58 10.16 31.27
CA HIS A 144 -8.96 11.43 30.98
C HIS A 144 -8.65 12.15 32.30
N VAL A 145 -7.46 12.75 32.41
CA VAL A 145 -7.08 13.58 33.56
C VAL A 145 -6.46 14.88 33.09
N ASN A 146 -6.61 15.94 33.87
CA ASN A 146 -5.94 17.21 33.65
C ASN A 146 -5.26 17.67 34.94
N SER A 147 -4.16 18.40 34.78
CA SER A 147 -3.45 19.12 35.84
C SER A 147 -3.49 20.60 35.50
N VAL A 148 -4.03 21.41 36.41
CA VAL A 148 -4.23 22.86 36.19
C VAL A 148 -3.26 23.70 37.02
N ASN A 149 -2.89 24.87 36.51
CA ASN A 149 -1.89 25.74 37.15
C ASN A 149 -2.48 26.74 38.17
N GLY A 150 -3.81 26.77 38.32
CA GLY A 150 -4.54 27.60 39.29
C GLY A 150 -4.85 29.03 38.82
N ASN A 151 -4.69 29.36 37.53
CA ASN A 151 -4.93 30.69 36.97
C ASN A 151 -6.39 31.00 36.60
N GLU A 152 -7.37 30.18 37.00
CA GLU A 152 -8.77 30.31 36.57
C GLU A 152 -9.42 31.67 36.90
N GLY A 153 -8.88 32.42 37.88
CA GLY A 153 -9.29 33.80 38.18
C GLY A 153 -8.98 34.84 37.08
N ASP A 154 -8.07 34.53 36.15
CA ASP A 154 -7.65 35.40 35.04
C ASP A 154 -8.30 35.03 33.69
N GLY A 155 -9.25 34.08 33.69
CA GLY A 155 -10.14 33.81 32.56
C GLY A 155 -9.56 32.96 31.42
N GLY A 156 -8.60 32.05 31.66
CA GLY A 156 -8.16 31.11 30.62
C GLY A 156 -7.44 29.84 31.10
N SER A 157 -7.51 28.78 30.31
CA SER A 157 -6.87 27.46 30.51
C SER A 157 -5.41 27.38 30.01
N SER A 158 -4.75 28.55 29.88
CA SER A 158 -3.42 28.65 29.30
C SER A 158 -2.38 28.02 30.22
N GLY A 159 -1.63 27.04 29.70
CA GLY A 159 -0.54 26.37 30.42
C GLY A 159 -0.99 25.17 31.27
N ASP A 160 -2.27 24.80 31.24
CA ASP A 160 -2.75 23.54 31.79
C ASP A 160 -2.40 22.37 30.87
N MET A 161 -2.38 21.17 31.44
CA MET A 161 -1.93 19.96 30.73
C MET A 161 -2.89 18.80 31.00
N TRP A 162 -3.10 17.93 30.02
CA TRP A 162 -3.96 16.75 30.18
C TRP A 162 -3.36 15.50 29.55
N ASN A 163 -3.77 14.33 30.02
CA ASN A 163 -3.39 13.05 29.45
C ASN A 163 -4.51 12.01 29.61
N ARG A 164 -4.31 10.82 29.05
CA ARG A 164 -5.28 9.71 29.02
C ARG A 164 -4.64 8.41 29.47
N ALA A 165 -5.44 7.52 30.05
CA ALA A 165 -5.14 6.12 30.26
C ALA A 165 -6.32 5.24 29.83
N ASP A 166 -6.02 4.09 29.25
CA ASP A 166 -7.00 3.09 28.83
C ASP A 166 -6.71 1.76 29.52
N VAL A 167 -7.73 1.11 30.07
CA VAL A 167 -7.61 -0.19 30.74
C VAL A 167 -8.78 -1.08 30.31
N THR A 168 -8.51 -2.34 29.96
CA THR A 168 -9.55 -3.33 29.67
C THR A 168 -9.59 -4.36 30.79
N VAL A 169 -10.77 -4.57 31.38
CA VAL A 169 -11.03 -5.66 32.33
C VAL A 169 -11.71 -6.81 31.59
N LEU A 170 -11.19 -8.02 31.76
CA LEU A 170 -11.67 -9.19 31.03
C LEU A 170 -12.95 -9.76 31.66
N GLY A 171 -13.93 -10.09 30.81
CA GLY A 171 -15.14 -10.81 31.21
C GLY A 171 -14.98 -12.33 31.16
N PHE A 172 -16.11 -13.07 31.14
CA PHE A 172 -16.11 -14.53 31.03
C PHE A 172 -15.99 -14.96 29.55
N GLY A 173 -14.77 -15.02 29.04
CA GLY A 173 -14.45 -15.49 27.69
C GLY A 173 -12.95 -15.74 27.52
N ASP A 174 -12.56 -16.45 26.46
CA ASP A 174 -11.14 -16.51 26.10
C ASP A 174 -10.63 -15.08 25.89
N ALA A 175 -9.47 -14.77 26.47
CA ALA A 175 -8.84 -13.48 26.25
C ALA A 175 -8.74 -13.25 24.73
N PRO A 176 -9.12 -12.06 24.21
CA PRO A 176 -8.93 -11.77 22.82
C PRO A 176 -7.46 -12.05 22.48
N LEU A 177 -7.24 -12.82 21.40
CA LEU A 177 -5.88 -13.05 20.93
C LEU A 177 -5.24 -11.67 20.72
N PRO A 178 -3.98 -11.48 21.17
CA PRO A 178 -3.32 -10.20 21.01
C PRO A 178 -3.34 -9.81 19.55
N ASP A 179 -3.75 -8.58 19.26
CA ASP A 179 -3.78 -8.08 17.89
C ASP A 179 -2.39 -8.21 17.26
N VAL A 180 -2.31 -8.95 16.17
CA VAL A 180 -1.05 -9.20 15.48
C VAL A 180 -0.99 -8.27 14.29
N ASP A 181 -0.11 -7.28 14.37
CA ASP A 181 0.21 -6.37 13.26
C ASP A 181 0.37 -7.16 11.94
N PRO A 182 -0.54 -6.98 10.97
CA PRO A 182 -0.52 -7.68 9.69
C PRO A 182 0.81 -7.55 8.94
N PHE A 183 1.57 -6.47 9.14
CA PHE A 183 2.89 -6.33 8.55
C PHE A 183 3.95 -7.21 9.20
N LYS A 184 3.84 -7.51 10.50
CA LYS A 184 4.70 -8.51 11.13
C LYS A 184 4.43 -9.89 10.55
N VAL A 185 3.16 -10.21 10.26
CA VAL A 185 2.79 -11.47 9.57
C VAL A 185 3.40 -11.51 8.17
N LEU A 186 3.22 -10.44 7.37
CA LEU A 186 3.82 -10.35 6.04
C LEU A 186 5.35 -10.50 6.10
N ALA A 187 6.01 -9.73 6.97
CA ALA A 187 7.46 -9.75 7.13
C ALA A 187 7.97 -11.13 7.55
N ALA A 188 7.29 -11.80 8.49
CA ALA A 188 7.63 -13.15 8.90
C ALA A 188 7.53 -14.13 7.73
N LEU A 189 6.45 -14.08 6.94
CA LEU A 189 6.28 -14.95 5.77
C LEU A 189 7.29 -14.66 4.66
N VAL A 190 7.68 -13.40 4.46
CA VAL A 190 8.75 -13.00 3.54
C VAL A 190 10.10 -13.54 4.01
N VAL A 191 10.41 -13.43 5.31
CA VAL A 191 11.64 -13.97 5.90
C VAL A 191 11.68 -15.49 5.77
N ILE A 192 10.58 -16.18 6.09
CA ILE A 192 10.47 -17.64 5.90
C ILE A 192 10.71 -18.01 4.43
N SER A 193 10.10 -17.27 3.50
CA SER A 193 10.29 -17.49 2.05
C SER A 193 11.76 -17.28 1.64
N GLY A 194 12.41 -16.27 2.21
CA GLY A 194 13.83 -15.99 1.99
C GLY A 194 14.74 -17.08 2.54
N VAL A 195 14.49 -17.55 3.76
CA VAL A 195 15.23 -18.67 4.38
C VAL A 195 15.06 -19.94 3.56
N MET A 196 13.84 -20.25 3.11
CA MET A 196 13.58 -21.40 2.24
C MET A 196 14.33 -21.28 0.92
N LEU A 197 14.37 -20.08 0.31
CA LEU A 197 15.17 -19.84 -0.89
C LEU A 197 16.66 -20.03 -0.62
N SER A 198 17.19 -19.53 0.50
CA SER A 198 18.60 -19.73 0.89
C SER A 198 18.94 -21.20 1.09
N ILE A 199 18.05 -21.98 1.74
CA ILE A 199 18.21 -23.43 1.88
C ILE A 199 18.27 -24.11 0.51
N VAL A 200 17.39 -23.74 -0.41
CA VAL A 200 17.40 -24.27 -1.78
C VAL A 200 18.70 -23.92 -2.52
N VAL A 201 19.19 -22.68 -2.40
CA VAL A 201 20.45 -22.24 -3.00
C VAL A 201 21.63 -23.02 -2.42
N MET A 202 21.70 -23.18 -1.09
CA MET A 202 22.73 -23.96 -0.42
C MET A 202 22.66 -25.44 -0.82
N TYR A 203 21.46 -26.00 -0.95
CA TYR A 203 21.26 -27.37 -1.42
C TYR A 203 21.71 -27.56 -2.88
N ILE A 204 21.45 -26.60 -3.76
CA ILE A 204 21.94 -26.62 -5.16
C ILE A 204 23.48 -26.60 -5.19
N PHE A 205 24.10 -25.76 -4.36
CA PHE A 205 25.56 -25.70 -4.23
C PHE A 205 26.12 -27.04 -3.72
N TYR A 206 25.58 -27.56 -2.62
CA TYR A 206 25.94 -28.87 -2.05
C TYR A 206 25.80 -30.00 -3.09
N ARG A 207 24.70 -30.05 -3.84
CA ARG A 207 24.45 -31.10 -4.83
C ARG A 207 25.45 -31.08 -6.00
N LYS A 208 26.00 -29.91 -6.35
CA LYS A 208 26.99 -29.79 -7.42
C LYS A 208 28.32 -30.42 -7.05
N ASN A 209 28.76 -30.25 -5.80
CA ASN A 209 29.97 -30.88 -5.28
C ASN A 209 29.91 -30.95 -3.73
N PRO A 210 29.46 -32.08 -3.16
CA PRO A 210 29.31 -32.25 -1.71
C PRO A 210 30.62 -32.08 -0.94
N ASP A 211 31.73 -32.48 -1.56
CA ASP A 211 33.06 -32.47 -0.94
C ASP A 211 33.65 -31.05 -0.83
N SER A 212 33.04 -30.05 -1.47
CA SER A 212 33.42 -28.63 -1.41
C SER A 212 32.36 -27.76 -0.72
N PHE A 213 31.60 -28.33 0.21
CA PHE A 213 30.60 -27.59 0.98
C PHE A 213 31.23 -26.82 2.15
N ASP A 214 31.99 -25.79 1.81
CA ASP A 214 32.64 -24.87 2.74
C ASP A 214 32.52 -23.42 2.26
N TRP A 215 32.89 -22.48 3.12
CA TRP A 215 32.80 -21.05 2.81
C TRP A 215 33.80 -20.61 1.73
N GLU A 216 34.98 -21.22 1.66
CA GLU A 216 36.03 -20.88 0.69
C GLU A 216 35.61 -21.18 -0.74
N ASN A 217 34.78 -22.20 -0.94
CA ASN A 217 34.20 -22.57 -2.23
C ASN A 217 32.85 -21.89 -2.49
N PHE A 218 32.05 -21.65 -1.45
CA PHE A 218 30.74 -21.01 -1.59
C PHE A 218 30.86 -19.51 -1.96
N ALA A 219 31.76 -18.77 -1.32
CA ALA A 219 31.89 -17.33 -1.53
C ALA A 219 32.25 -16.95 -2.99
N PRO A 220 33.24 -17.60 -3.64
CA PRO A 220 33.50 -17.39 -5.07
C PRO A 220 32.33 -17.80 -5.96
N TRP A 221 31.66 -18.91 -5.63
CA TRP A 221 30.51 -19.40 -6.40
C TRP A 221 29.35 -18.39 -6.40
N ILE A 222 28.96 -17.87 -5.22
CA ILE A 222 27.89 -16.88 -5.15
C ILE A 222 28.32 -15.56 -5.79
N SER A 223 29.59 -15.15 -5.63
CA SER A 223 30.13 -13.96 -6.30
C SER A 223 30.00 -14.07 -7.82
N GLU A 224 30.22 -15.24 -8.41
CA GLU A 224 30.09 -15.48 -9.84
C GLU A 224 28.65 -15.26 -10.36
N TRP A 225 27.63 -15.46 -9.51
CA TRP A 225 26.25 -15.09 -9.82
C TRP A 225 26.02 -13.59 -9.67
N LEU A 226 26.52 -13.01 -8.57
CA LEU A 226 26.30 -11.59 -8.24
C LEU A 226 26.93 -10.64 -9.27
N THR A 227 28.08 -11.01 -9.81
CA THR A 227 28.84 -10.19 -10.78
C THR A 227 28.73 -10.69 -12.22
N SER A 228 27.82 -11.63 -12.50
CA SER A 228 27.66 -12.21 -13.84
C SER A 228 27.21 -11.18 -14.86
N THR A 229 27.70 -11.31 -16.10
CA THR A 229 27.12 -10.64 -17.27
C THR A 229 26.45 -11.58 -18.25
N ASP A 230 26.58 -12.91 -18.06
CA ASP A 230 25.99 -13.93 -18.93
C ASP A 230 24.45 -13.86 -18.91
N HIS A 231 23.82 -13.74 -20.08
CA HIS A 231 22.37 -13.62 -20.22
C HIS A 231 21.56 -14.77 -19.58
N LYS A 232 22.09 -16.00 -19.52
CA LYS A 232 21.40 -17.14 -18.91
C LYS A 232 21.43 -17.03 -17.40
N LYS A 233 22.56 -16.62 -16.83
CA LYS A 233 22.65 -16.36 -15.39
C LYS A 233 21.75 -15.20 -14.98
N ILE A 234 21.80 -14.07 -15.71
CA ILE A 234 20.91 -12.93 -15.46
C ILE A 234 19.43 -13.34 -15.64
N GLY A 235 19.10 -14.09 -16.69
CA GLY A 235 17.75 -14.62 -16.88
C GLY A 235 17.29 -15.55 -15.74
N THR A 236 18.21 -16.32 -15.16
CA THR A 236 17.91 -17.15 -13.98
C THR A 236 17.65 -16.30 -12.74
N LEU A 237 18.43 -15.24 -12.53
CA LEU A 237 18.22 -14.31 -11.43
C LEU A 237 16.84 -13.63 -11.54
N TYR A 238 16.45 -13.22 -12.74
CA TYR A 238 15.11 -12.72 -13.04
C TYR A 238 14.01 -13.72 -12.69
N PHE A 239 14.18 -15.01 -13.03
CA PHE A 239 13.22 -16.05 -12.65
C PHE A 239 13.13 -16.24 -11.13
N VAL A 240 14.27 -16.32 -10.45
CA VAL A 240 14.31 -16.50 -8.99
C VAL A 240 13.61 -15.34 -8.29
N GLN A 241 13.93 -14.10 -8.67
CA GLN A 241 13.27 -12.91 -8.12
C GLN A 241 11.77 -12.90 -8.44
N GLY A 242 11.41 -13.13 -9.70
CA GLY A 242 10.01 -13.09 -10.14
C GLY A 242 9.14 -14.13 -9.43
N LEU A 243 9.67 -15.35 -9.24
CA LEU A 243 8.98 -16.41 -8.47
C LEU A 243 8.91 -16.09 -6.98
N PHE A 244 9.96 -15.49 -6.40
CA PHE A 244 9.95 -15.05 -5.02
C PHE A 244 8.83 -14.02 -4.78
N PHE A 245 8.77 -12.96 -5.58
CA PHE A 245 7.73 -11.93 -5.46
C PHE A 245 6.35 -12.40 -5.91
N LEU A 246 6.24 -13.42 -6.77
CA LEU A 246 4.96 -14.09 -7.02
C LEU A 246 4.40 -14.71 -5.73
N GLY A 247 5.25 -15.34 -4.91
CA GLY A 247 4.87 -15.84 -3.59
C GLY A 247 4.47 -14.73 -2.63
N VAL A 248 5.27 -13.67 -2.52
CA VAL A 248 4.98 -12.51 -1.66
C VAL A 248 3.67 -11.82 -2.06
N GLY A 249 3.46 -11.60 -3.37
CA GLY A 249 2.21 -11.07 -3.91
C GLY A 249 1.02 -11.98 -3.62
N GLY A 250 1.20 -13.30 -3.70
CA GLY A 250 0.20 -14.31 -3.35
C GLY A 250 -0.19 -14.27 -1.87
N ILE A 251 0.77 -14.08 -0.96
CA ILE A 251 0.51 -13.92 0.49
C ILE A 251 -0.39 -12.70 0.72
N MET A 252 -0.03 -11.53 0.16
CA MET A 252 -0.87 -10.32 0.29
C MET A 252 -2.26 -10.52 -0.31
N ALA A 253 -2.37 -11.25 -1.42
CA ALA A 253 -3.66 -11.59 -2.02
C ALA A 253 -4.53 -12.44 -1.07
N LEU A 254 -3.92 -13.43 -0.41
CA LEU A 254 -4.62 -14.29 0.54
C LEU A 254 -5.09 -13.50 1.76
N MET A 255 -4.28 -12.58 2.30
CA MET A 255 -4.69 -11.71 3.41
C MET A 255 -5.92 -10.86 3.04
N MET A 256 -5.92 -10.23 1.86
CA MET A 256 -7.10 -9.49 1.38
C MET A 256 -8.31 -10.39 1.16
N ARG A 257 -8.12 -11.62 0.64
CA ARG A 257 -9.24 -12.55 0.41
C ARG A 257 -9.82 -13.11 1.70
N MET A 258 -8.99 -13.32 2.73
CA MET A 258 -9.47 -13.66 4.08
C MET A 258 -10.32 -12.54 4.65
N GLN A 259 -9.88 -11.28 4.53
CA GLN A 259 -10.69 -10.13 4.92
C GLN A 259 -12.05 -10.09 4.20
N LEU A 260 -12.07 -10.36 2.90
CA LEU A 260 -13.29 -10.32 2.08
C LEU A 260 -14.11 -11.62 2.10
N ALA A 261 -13.79 -12.60 2.97
CA ALA A 261 -14.45 -13.90 2.97
C ALA A 261 -15.95 -13.82 3.34
N VAL A 262 -16.29 -12.89 4.23
CA VAL A 262 -17.67 -12.60 4.66
C VAL A 262 -17.89 -11.09 4.83
N PRO A 263 -19.13 -10.58 4.65
CA PRO A 263 -19.44 -9.19 4.93
C PRO A 263 -19.20 -8.82 6.41
N GLY A 264 -18.65 -7.64 6.67
CA GLY A 264 -18.43 -7.14 8.03
C GLY A 264 -17.30 -7.82 8.82
N ASN A 265 -16.43 -8.58 8.13
CA ASN A 265 -15.27 -9.20 8.75
C ASN A 265 -14.27 -8.15 9.29
N ASP A 266 -13.53 -8.51 10.33
CA ASP A 266 -12.58 -7.65 11.05
C ASP A 266 -11.14 -8.21 11.05
N PHE A 267 -10.82 -9.14 10.15
CA PHE A 267 -9.50 -9.79 10.05
C PHE A 267 -8.33 -8.82 9.80
N ILE A 268 -8.50 -7.77 8.99
CA ILE A 268 -7.57 -6.64 8.86
C ILE A 268 -8.35 -5.33 8.77
N SER A 269 -7.76 -4.26 9.30
CA SER A 269 -8.36 -2.93 9.22
C SER A 269 -8.46 -2.41 7.77
N GLN A 270 -9.33 -1.43 7.56
CA GLN A 270 -9.46 -0.74 6.27
C GLN A 270 -8.13 -0.15 5.79
N ASP A 271 -7.33 0.37 6.71
CA ASP A 271 -6.04 0.96 6.41
C ASP A 271 -5.05 -0.08 5.88
N TYR A 272 -4.88 -1.20 6.59
CA TYR A 272 -4.06 -2.32 6.13
C TYR A 272 -4.55 -2.88 4.80
N TYR A 273 -5.87 -2.97 4.59
CA TYR A 273 -6.43 -3.44 3.32
C TYR A 273 -5.95 -2.58 2.13
N ASN A 274 -5.99 -1.24 2.25
CA ASN A 274 -5.55 -0.35 1.19
C ASN A 274 -4.04 -0.48 0.94
N GLN A 275 -3.25 -0.65 2.01
CA GLN A 275 -1.82 -0.87 1.91
C GLN A 275 -1.48 -2.19 1.19
N PHE A 276 -2.10 -3.30 1.60
CA PHE A 276 -1.93 -4.59 0.93
C PHE A 276 -2.43 -4.58 -0.51
N PHE A 277 -3.55 -3.91 -0.80
CA PHE A 277 -4.09 -3.80 -2.15
C PHE A 277 -3.12 -3.09 -3.09
N THR A 278 -2.54 -1.98 -2.62
CA THR A 278 -1.54 -1.20 -3.36
C THR A 278 -0.28 -2.00 -3.61
N LEU A 279 0.31 -2.55 -2.55
CA LEU A 279 1.55 -3.32 -2.61
C LEU A 279 1.38 -4.63 -3.40
N HIS A 280 0.24 -5.30 -3.30
CA HIS A 280 -0.09 -6.49 -4.09
C HIS A 280 -0.08 -6.19 -5.58
N GLY A 281 -0.81 -5.17 -6.02
CA GLY A 281 -0.88 -4.81 -7.44
C GLY A 281 0.51 -4.44 -8.00
N THR A 282 1.25 -3.59 -7.29
CA THR A 282 2.62 -3.21 -7.68
C THR A 282 3.56 -4.42 -7.72
N THR A 283 3.50 -5.30 -6.72
CA THR A 283 4.38 -6.49 -6.63
C THR A 283 4.09 -7.48 -7.76
N MET A 284 2.82 -7.79 -8.01
CA MET A 284 2.44 -8.78 -9.02
C MET A 284 2.83 -8.36 -10.43
N ILE A 285 2.68 -7.08 -10.78
CA ILE A 285 3.02 -6.60 -12.13
C ILE A 285 4.53 -6.37 -12.25
N PHE A 286 5.09 -5.52 -11.38
CA PHE A 286 6.44 -5.00 -11.58
C PHE A 286 7.55 -5.86 -10.98
N LEU A 287 7.27 -6.63 -9.93
CA LEU A 287 8.26 -7.46 -9.24
C LEU A 287 8.11 -8.96 -9.53
N ALA A 288 6.95 -9.41 -10.03
CA ALA A 288 6.71 -10.79 -10.41
C ALA A 288 6.57 -10.99 -11.93
N ALA A 289 5.49 -10.50 -12.55
CA ALA A 289 5.18 -10.78 -13.95
C ALA A 289 6.25 -10.25 -14.93
N MET A 290 6.62 -8.97 -14.81
CA MET A 290 7.64 -8.35 -15.68
C MET A 290 9.01 -9.03 -15.53
N PRO A 291 9.51 -9.32 -14.31
CA PRO A 291 10.77 -10.06 -14.13
C PRO A 291 10.73 -11.48 -14.71
N LEU A 292 9.61 -12.21 -14.56
CA LEU A 292 9.48 -13.54 -15.16
C LEU A 292 9.58 -13.49 -16.70
N ILE A 293 8.95 -12.50 -17.33
CA ILE A 293 9.05 -12.26 -18.78
C ILE A 293 10.48 -11.88 -19.18
N ALA A 294 11.12 -10.99 -18.42
CA ALA A 294 12.53 -10.63 -18.63
C ALA A 294 13.45 -11.86 -18.49
N GLY A 295 13.14 -12.79 -17.58
CA GLY A 295 13.83 -14.07 -17.42
C GLY A 295 13.75 -14.92 -18.68
N PHE A 296 12.55 -15.10 -19.24
CA PHE A 296 12.37 -15.80 -20.53
C PHE A 296 13.10 -15.10 -21.68
N ALA A 297 12.98 -13.77 -21.77
CA ALA A 297 13.63 -12.99 -22.82
C ALA A 297 15.15 -13.16 -22.77
N ASN A 298 15.74 -13.01 -21.58
CA ASN A 298 17.18 -13.17 -21.36
C ASN A 298 17.67 -14.57 -21.72
N TRP A 299 16.97 -15.61 -21.28
CA TRP A 299 17.37 -16.98 -21.59
C TRP A 299 17.25 -17.32 -23.07
N ILE A 300 16.13 -16.98 -23.69
CA ILE A 300 15.71 -17.60 -24.94
C ILE A 300 16.07 -16.74 -26.16
N VAL A 301 15.96 -15.41 -26.08
CA VAL A 301 16.12 -14.54 -27.27
C VAL A 301 17.52 -14.68 -27.90
N PRO A 302 18.64 -14.53 -27.16
CA PRO A 302 19.97 -14.65 -27.77
C PRO A 302 20.16 -16.00 -28.46
N LEU A 303 19.69 -17.08 -27.83
CA LEU A 303 19.75 -18.43 -28.38
C LEU A 303 18.92 -18.58 -29.66
N GLN A 304 17.70 -18.04 -29.67
CA GLN A 304 16.79 -18.11 -30.82
C GLN A 304 17.31 -17.33 -32.04
N ILE A 305 18.04 -16.25 -31.82
CA ILE A 305 18.61 -15.45 -32.90
C ILE A 305 20.06 -15.82 -33.25
N GLY A 306 20.66 -16.78 -32.55
CA GLY A 306 22.04 -17.20 -32.73
C GLY A 306 23.08 -16.16 -32.29
N ALA A 307 22.72 -15.28 -31.35
CA ALA A 307 23.64 -14.34 -30.73
C ALA A 307 24.37 -15.01 -29.55
N PRO A 308 25.66 -14.68 -29.31
CA PRO A 308 26.41 -15.22 -28.18
C PRO A 308 25.94 -14.69 -26.82
N ASP A 309 25.44 -13.44 -26.80
CA ASP A 309 24.92 -12.72 -25.63
C ASP A 309 24.06 -11.53 -26.11
N LEU A 310 23.57 -10.70 -25.20
CA LEU A 310 22.99 -9.39 -25.51
C LEU A 310 24.09 -8.37 -25.91
N ALA A 311 23.68 -7.30 -26.60
CA ALA A 311 24.57 -6.25 -27.10
C ALA A 311 25.32 -5.52 -25.98
N PHE A 312 24.67 -5.34 -24.82
CA PHE A 312 25.25 -4.67 -23.67
C PHE A 312 25.14 -5.56 -22.41
N PRO A 313 26.04 -6.55 -22.21
CA PRO A 313 25.94 -7.51 -21.11
C PRO A 313 26.00 -6.88 -19.71
N ARG A 314 26.84 -5.85 -19.51
CA ARG A 314 26.93 -5.13 -18.23
C ARG A 314 25.68 -4.31 -17.93
N LEU A 315 25.09 -3.71 -18.97
CA LEU A 315 23.86 -2.95 -18.85
C LEU A 315 22.69 -3.90 -18.51
N ASN A 316 22.70 -5.12 -19.05
CA ASN A 316 21.76 -6.18 -18.65
C ASN A 316 21.86 -6.53 -17.16
N ALA A 317 23.08 -6.73 -16.66
CA ALA A 317 23.31 -7.01 -15.25
C ALA A 317 22.84 -5.84 -14.36
N MET A 318 23.10 -4.59 -14.76
CA MET A 318 22.60 -3.40 -14.07
C MET A 318 21.06 -3.33 -14.07
N SER A 319 20.41 -3.62 -15.20
CA SER A 319 18.95 -3.67 -15.28
C SER A 319 18.35 -4.63 -14.25
N PHE A 320 18.97 -5.80 -14.05
CA PHE A 320 18.53 -6.74 -13.04
C PHE A 320 18.72 -6.16 -11.63
N TRP A 321 19.90 -5.67 -11.29
CA TRP A 321 20.23 -5.22 -9.93
C TRP A 321 19.44 -4.00 -9.44
N LEU A 322 18.91 -3.19 -10.37
CA LEU A 322 17.97 -2.12 -10.02
C LEU A 322 16.66 -2.64 -9.43
N GLN A 323 16.24 -3.88 -9.72
CA GLN A 323 14.95 -4.39 -9.26
C GLN A 323 14.93 -4.84 -7.79
N PRO A 324 15.91 -5.60 -7.26
CA PRO A 324 15.98 -5.85 -5.83
C PRO A 324 16.07 -4.55 -5.02
N VAL A 325 16.82 -3.56 -5.50
CA VAL A 325 16.90 -2.23 -4.87
C VAL A 325 15.54 -1.52 -4.91
N ALA A 326 14.84 -1.57 -6.05
CA ALA A 326 13.50 -1.03 -6.17
C ALA A 326 12.50 -1.69 -5.20
N ALA A 327 12.57 -3.01 -5.06
CA ALA A 327 11.71 -3.75 -4.14
C ALA A 327 11.94 -3.31 -2.69
N LEU A 328 13.19 -3.14 -2.26
CA LEU A 328 13.50 -2.62 -0.93
C LEU A 328 12.82 -1.26 -0.70
N LEU A 329 12.92 -0.33 -1.66
CA LEU A 329 12.29 0.98 -1.58
C LEU A 329 10.75 0.88 -1.54
N ILE A 330 10.15 0.03 -2.37
CA ILE A 330 8.69 -0.18 -2.41
C ILE A 330 8.15 -0.65 -1.06
N PHE A 331 8.88 -1.53 -0.38
CA PHE A 331 8.47 -2.10 0.89
C PHE A 331 8.94 -1.29 2.10
N THR A 332 9.73 -0.21 1.95
CA THR A 332 10.24 0.57 3.08
C THR A 332 9.15 1.02 4.05
N GLY A 333 8.00 1.49 3.53
CA GLY A 333 6.89 1.97 4.36
C GLY A 333 6.27 0.89 5.26
N VAL A 334 6.42 -0.38 4.90
CA VAL A 334 5.95 -1.52 5.72
C VAL A 334 6.69 -1.56 7.06
N PHE A 335 7.99 -1.20 7.08
CA PHE A 335 8.77 -1.21 8.33
C PHE A 335 8.34 -0.12 9.31
N SER A 336 7.73 0.95 8.83
CA SER A 336 7.23 2.06 9.65
C SER A 336 5.72 2.00 9.90
N GLY A 337 5.03 0.91 9.50
CA GLY A 337 3.57 0.80 9.62
C GLY A 337 2.77 1.65 8.63
N GLN A 338 3.45 2.33 7.71
CA GLN A 338 2.85 3.26 6.73
C GLN A 338 3.31 2.90 5.31
N GLY A 339 3.00 1.68 4.88
CA GLY A 339 3.10 1.25 3.49
C GLY A 339 2.22 2.09 2.57
N ALA A 340 2.54 2.09 1.27
CA ALA A 340 1.77 2.85 0.28
C ALA A 340 0.33 2.35 0.19
N ASP A 341 -0.63 3.26 0.17
CA ASP A 341 -2.08 3.00 0.33
C ASP A 341 -2.94 3.57 -0.82
N THR A 342 -2.30 3.98 -1.91
CA THR A 342 -2.92 4.81 -2.97
C THR A 342 -3.56 4.02 -4.12
N GLY A 343 -3.64 2.70 -3.98
CA GLY A 343 -3.85 1.75 -5.08
C GLY A 343 -2.63 1.69 -6.01
N TRP A 344 -2.50 0.59 -6.77
CA TRP A 344 -1.36 0.41 -7.68
C TRP A 344 -1.24 1.50 -8.76
N THR A 345 -2.36 2.14 -9.11
CA THR A 345 -2.42 3.28 -10.05
C THR A 345 -1.96 4.59 -9.42
N GLY A 346 -2.02 4.73 -8.10
CA GLY A 346 -1.63 5.94 -7.39
C GLY A 346 -2.31 7.20 -7.94
N TYR A 347 -3.63 7.24 -8.00
CA TYR A 347 -4.32 8.38 -8.61
C TYR A 347 -4.08 9.69 -7.85
N ALA A 348 -3.73 10.76 -8.59
CA ALA A 348 -3.87 12.12 -8.10
C ALA A 348 -5.36 12.52 -7.97
N PRO A 349 -5.72 13.41 -7.03
CA PRO A 349 -4.84 14.13 -6.12
C PRO A 349 -4.42 13.31 -4.89
N TYR A 350 -4.98 12.11 -4.68
CA TYR A 350 -4.70 11.33 -3.48
C TYR A 350 -3.21 11.00 -3.35
N VAL A 351 -2.55 10.49 -4.40
CA VAL A 351 -1.13 10.11 -4.35
C VAL A 351 -0.17 11.25 -3.94
N VAL A 352 -0.58 12.51 -4.02
CA VAL A 352 0.23 13.66 -3.62
C VAL A 352 -0.31 14.40 -2.40
N THR A 353 -1.45 13.99 -1.83
CA THR A 353 -2.01 14.68 -0.66
C THR A 353 -1.23 14.37 0.61
N GLU A 354 -1.18 15.33 1.53
CA GLU A 354 -0.49 15.20 2.82
C GLU A 354 -1.12 14.13 3.73
N THR A 355 -2.39 13.76 3.49
CA THR A 355 -3.08 12.72 4.28
C THR A 355 -2.71 11.29 3.89
N THR A 356 -1.97 11.10 2.80
CA THR A 356 -1.47 9.76 2.42
C THR A 356 -0.28 9.33 3.25
N HIS A 357 -0.03 8.03 3.27
CA HIS A 357 1.09 7.46 3.98
C HIS A 357 2.46 7.96 3.50
N SER A 358 3.37 8.13 4.46
CA SER A 358 4.76 8.51 4.19
C SER A 358 5.48 7.51 3.27
N GLY A 359 5.11 6.22 3.32
CA GLY A 359 5.67 5.18 2.46
C GLY A 359 5.36 5.34 0.96
N VAL A 360 4.37 6.14 0.57
CA VAL A 360 4.06 6.43 -0.84
C VAL A 360 5.25 7.08 -1.55
N SER A 361 6.04 7.91 -0.84
CA SER A 361 7.24 8.53 -1.41
C SER A 361 8.31 7.50 -1.76
N MET A 362 8.53 6.51 -0.89
CA MET A 362 9.49 5.43 -1.15
C MET A 362 8.96 4.43 -2.19
N TRP A 363 7.65 4.20 -2.23
CA TRP A 363 6.98 3.45 -3.30
C TRP A 363 7.16 4.09 -4.67
N ALA A 364 7.01 5.43 -4.78
CA ALA A 364 7.30 6.16 -6.01
C ALA A 364 8.79 6.09 -6.38
N ALA A 365 9.71 6.25 -5.42
CA ALA A 365 11.15 6.13 -5.64
C ALA A 365 11.56 4.73 -6.14
N GLY A 366 10.99 3.67 -5.57
CA GLY A 366 11.23 2.31 -6.03
C GLY A 366 10.70 2.07 -7.45
N GLN A 367 9.53 2.59 -7.79
CA GLN A 367 9.03 2.52 -9.16
C GLN A 367 9.89 3.30 -10.17
N LEU A 368 10.50 4.42 -9.77
CA LEU A 368 11.48 5.11 -10.62
C LEU A 368 12.71 4.24 -10.92
N MET A 369 13.17 3.43 -9.95
CA MET A 369 14.24 2.46 -10.19
C MET A 369 13.80 1.35 -11.17
N LEU A 370 12.54 0.91 -11.09
CA LEU A 370 11.97 -0.04 -12.07
C LEU A 370 11.86 0.55 -13.47
N VAL A 371 11.49 1.84 -13.59
CA VAL A 371 11.49 2.57 -14.86
C VAL A 371 12.90 2.59 -15.47
N ALA A 372 13.93 2.87 -14.66
CA ALA A 372 15.31 2.82 -15.12
C ALA A 372 15.71 1.41 -15.60
N SER A 373 15.43 0.37 -14.79
CA SER A 373 15.65 -1.05 -15.15
C SER A 373 15.04 -1.41 -16.51
N SER A 374 13.77 -1.08 -16.69
CA SER A 374 13.01 -1.43 -17.89
C SER A 374 13.47 -0.65 -19.12
N THR A 375 13.85 0.63 -18.95
CA THR A 375 14.42 1.45 -20.03
C THR A 375 15.73 0.86 -20.55
N LEU A 376 16.63 0.51 -19.63
CA LEU A 376 17.91 -0.14 -19.94
C LEU A 376 17.69 -1.49 -20.66
N THR A 377 16.78 -2.30 -20.14
CA THR A 377 16.40 -3.58 -20.75
C THR A 377 15.88 -3.41 -22.18
N GLY A 378 14.99 -2.44 -22.40
CA GLY A 378 14.45 -2.10 -23.72
C GLY A 378 15.53 -1.75 -24.73
N ILE A 379 16.44 -0.84 -24.38
CA ILE A 379 17.58 -0.46 -25.23
C ILE A 379 18.40 -1.70 -25.61
N ASN A 380 18.71 -2.55 -24.64
CA ASN A 380 19.56 -3.71 -24.85
C ASN A 380 18.94 -4.74 -25.82
N PHE A 381 17.69 -5.14 -25.58
CA PHE A 381 17.02 -6.11 -26.45
C PHE A 381 16.80 -5.57 -27.85
N LEU A 382 16.38 -4.30 -27.98
CA LEU A 382 16.17 -3.68 -29.29
C LEU A 382 17.47 -3.61 -30.09
N THR A 383 18.58 -3.19 -29.47
CA THR A 383 19.88 -3.20 -30.14
C THR A 383 20.31 -4.62 -30.50
N THR A 384 20.24 -5.56 -29.57
CA THR A 384 20.64 -6.97 -29.81
C THR A 384 19.90 -7.56 -31.00
N MET A 385 18.56 -7.44 -31.02
CA MET A 385 17.76 -7.98 -32.12
C MET A 385 18.05 -7.27 -33.43
N ALA A 386 18.35 -5.97 -33.43
CA ALA A 386 18.64 -5.23 -34.65
C ALA A 386 19.98 -5.64 -35.29
N VAL A 387 21.03 -5.86 -34.49
CA VAL A 387 22.41 -5.94 -35.01
C VAL A 387 23.13 -7.27 -34.78
N MET A 388 22.61 -8.17 -33.93
CA MET A 388 23.30 -9.41 -33.52
C MET A 388 22.64 -10.71 -33.98
N ARG A 389 21.62 -10.65 -34.84
CA ARG A 389 21.05 -11.86 -35.44
C ARG A 389 22.11 -12.61 -36.26
N ALA A 390 22.00 -13.94 -36.27
CA ALA A 390 22.84 -14.80 -37.07
C ALA A 390 22.77 -14.43 -38.57
N PRO A 391 23.90 -14.55 -39.30
CA PRO A 391 23.93 -14.30 -40.74
C PRO A 391 22.85 -15.11 -41.48
N GLY A 392 22.10 -14.43 -42.35
CA GLY A 392 21.00 -15.04 -43.12
C GLY A 392 19.63 -15.05 -42.43
N MET A 393 19.53 -14.64 -41.16
CA MET A 393 18.25 -14.46 -40.48
C MET A 393 17.68 -13.04 -40.70
N GLY A 394 16.74 -12.92 -41.62
CA GLY A 394 15.90 -11.73 -41.79
C GLY A 394 14.78 -11.63 -40.73
N TRP A 395 14.09 -10.49 -40.69
CA TRP A 395 13.03 -10.21 -39.71
C TRP A 395 11.91 -11.24 -39.77
N PHE A 396 11.38 -11.55 -40.94
CA PHE A 396 10.30 -12.55 -41.10
C PHE A 396 10.78 -14.01 -40.99
N GLN A 397 11.98 -14.25 -40.45
CA GLN A 397 12.49 -15.59 -40.15
C GLN A 397 12.74 -15.80 -38.65
N MET A 398 12.59 -14.76 -37.81
CA MET A 398 12.72 -14.91 -36.36
C MET A 398 11.58 -15.75 -35.77
N PRO A 399 11.80 -16.52 -34.69
CA PRO A 399 10.73 -17.24 -34.01
C PRO A 399 9.64 -16.29 -33.45
N LEU A 400 8.43 -16.81 -33.22
CA LEU A 400 7.30 -16.00 -32.76
C LEU A 400 7.52 -15.49 -31.33
N PHE A 401 8.22 -16.26 -30.49
CA PHE A 401 8.64 -15.75 -29.18
C PHE A 401 9.57 -14.54 -29.30
N THR A 402 10.62 -14.61 -30.12
CA THR A 402 11.52 -13.46 -30.37
C THR A 402 10.75 -12.25 -30.91
N TRP A 403 9.83 -12.44 -31.86
CA TRP A 403 8.94 -11.37 -32.34
C TRP A 403 8.07 -10.76 -31.24
N SER A 404 7.54 -11.59 -30.35
CA SER A 404 6.72 -11.12 -29.24
C SER A 404 7.51 -10.26 -28.26
N ILE A 405 8.77 -10.64 -27.97
CA ILE A 405 9.68 -9.84 -27.14
C ILE A 405 10.07 -8.53 -27.84
N LEU A 406 10.27 -8.55 -29.16
CA LEU A 406 10.53 -7.32 -29.93
C LEU A 406 9.36 -6.34 -29.79
N VAL A 407 8.13 -6.79 -30.01
CA VAL A 407 6.92 -5.95 -29.91
C VAL A 407 6.75 -5.43 -28.49
N ALA A 408 6.95 -6.29 -27.48
CA ALA A 408 6.89 -5.90 -26.07
C ALA A 408 7.94 -4.82 -25.72
N ASN A 409 9.20 -5.00 -26.11
CA ASN A 409 10.24 -4.00 -25.85
C ASN A 409 10.00 -2.68 -26.59
N LEU A 410 9.45 -2.70 -27.81
CA LEU A 410 9.08 -1.48 -28.52
C LEU A 410 7.96 -0.72 -27.79
N MET A 411 6.91 -1.42 -27.35
CA MET A 411 5.83 -0.81 -26.56
C MET A 411 6.36 -0.22 -25.26
N LEU A 412 7.16 -0.99 -24.53
CA LEU A 412 7.75 -0.56 -23.26
C LEU A 412 8.64 0.66 -23.45
N PHE A 413 9.56 0.63 -24.42
CA PHE A 413 10.50 1.72 -24.68
C PHE A 413 9.80 3.04 -25.05
N LEU A 414 8.70 2.98 -25.81
CA LEU A 414 7.93 4.16 -26.21
C LEU A 414 7.01 4.69 -25.09
N SER A 415 6.50 3.80 -24.24
CA SER A 415 5.47 4.14 -23.24
C SER A 415 6.05 4.50 -21.87
N ILE A 416 7.18 3.88 -21.48
CA ILE A 416 7.79 4.05 -20.16
C ILE A 416 8.25 5.48 -19.83
N PRO A 417 8.66 6.35 -20.78
CA PRO A 417 9.01 7.73 -20.45
C PRO A 417 7.83 8.52 -19.88
N ALA A 418 6.60 8.26 -20.33
CA ALA A 418 5.41 8.93 -19.80
C ALA A 418 5.18 8.59 -18.32
N PHE A 419 5.35 7.31 -17.95
CA PHE A 419 5.27 6.86 -16.56
C PHE A 419 6.40 7.41 -15.71
N GLY A 420 7.64 7.39 -16.23
CA GLY A 420 8.79 7.97 -15.55
C GLY A 420 8.60 9.46 -15.24
N VAL A 421 8.14 10.25 -16.22
CA VAL A 421 7.84 11.68 -16.02
C VAL A 421 6.74 11.88 -14.99
N GLY A 422 5.65 11.11 -15.08
CA GLY A 422 4.58 11.17 -14.08
C GLY A 422 5.11 10.87 -12.68
N LEU A 423 5.87 9.78 -12.51
CA LEU A 423 6.42 9.40 -11.20
C LEU A 423 7.40 10.44 -10.65
N ILE A 424 8.21 11.06 -11.51
CA ILE A 424 9.06 12.19 -11.11
C ILE A 424 8.20 13.34 -10.60
N GLN A 425 7.13 13.71 -11.31
CA GLN A 425 6.20 14.75 -10.87
C GLN A 425 5.55 14.41 -9.53
N VAL A 426 5.06 13.18 -9.34
CA VAL A 426 4.52 12.72 -8.03
C VAL A 426 5.56 12.81 -6.94
N TYR A 427 6.77 12.32 -7.20
CA TYR A 427 7.84 12.34 -6.21
C TYR A 427 8.22 13.77 -5.82
N LEU A 428 8.30 14.69 -6.78
CA LEU A 428 8.60 16.10 -6.54
C LEU A 428 7.46 16.82 -5.79
N ASP A 429 6.20 16.59 -6.15
CA ASP A 429 5.05 17.15 -5.43
C ASP A 429 5.08 16.72 -3.96
N ARG A 430 5.44 15.46 -3.69
CA ARG A 430 5.52 14.91 -2.32
C ARG A 430 6.75 15.34 -1.51
N THR A 431 7.86 15.73 -2.14
CA THR A 431 9.15 15.90 -1.43
C THR A 431 9.74 17.31 -1.51
N ILE A 432 9.50 18.02 -2.62
CA ILE A 432 10.02 19.37 -2.86
C ILE A 432 8.88 20.39 -2.85
N GLY A 433 7.63 19.95 -2.89
CA GLY A 433 6.46 20.83 -2.89
C GLY A 433 6.23 21.49 -4.25
N THR A 434 6.55 20.79 -5.34
CA THR A 434 6.01 21.18 -6.65
C THR A 434 4.48 20.99 -6.65
N ALA A 435 3.81 21.53 -7.67
CA ALA A 435 2.35 21.54 -7.73
C ALA A 435 1.84 21.10 -9.11
N PHE A 436 2.33 19.96 -9.61
CA PHE A 436 1.85 19.43 -10.89
C PHE A 436 0.39 18.97 -10.82
N TYR A 437 -0.01 18.38 -9.68
CA TYR A 437 -1.33 17.79 -9.52
C TYR A 437 -2.20 18.46 -8.44
N ASP A 438 -1.69 19.49 -7.77
CA ASP A 438 -2.45 20.27 -6.79
C ASP A 438 -3.38 21.27 -7.50
N VAL A 439 -4.69 21.01 -7.42
CA VAL A 439 -5.75 21.85 -8.00
C VAL A 439 -5.74 23.27 -7.41
N ALA A 440 -5.42 23.43 -6.11
CA ALA A 440 -5.43 24.74 -5.46
C ALA A 440 -4.35 25.68 -6.03
N ALA A 441 -3.23 25.10 -6.47
CA ALA A 441 -2.14 25.79 -7.14
C ALA A 441 -2.26 25.82 -8.68
N GLY A 442 -3.35 25.29 -9.25
CA GLY A 442 -3.61 25.27 -10.69
C GLY A 442 -3.09 24.03 -11.45
N GLY A 443 -2.63 23.01 -10.73
CA GLY A 443 -2.29 21.69 -11.27
C GLY A 443 -3.51 20.89 -11.73
N ASP A 444 -3.26 19.82 -12.49
CA ASP A 444 -4.32 18.98 -13.07
C ASP A 444 -4.16 17.50 -12.67
N PRO A 445 -4.99 16.98 -11.76
CA PRO A 445 -4.98 15.56 -11.38
C PRO A 445 -5.22 14.59 -12.55
N LEU A 446 -5.93 15.00 -13.61
CA LEU A 446 -6.14 14.16 -14.78
C LEU A 446 -4.87 14.00 -15.62
N LEU A 447 -3.91 14.92 -15.52
CA LEU A 447 -2.60 14.78 -16.16
C LEU A 447 -1.92 13.48 -15.73
N TRP A 448 -1.92 13.17 -14.42
CA TRP A 448 -1.40 11.89 -13.93
C TRP A 448 -2.10 10.71 -14.58
N SER A 449 -3.44 10.74 -14.65
CA SER A 449 -4.23 9.66 -15.24
C SER A 449 -3.87 9.42 -16.71
N HIS A 450 -3.67 10.50 -17.49
CA HIS A 450 -3.22 10.39 -18.87
C HIS A 450 -1.82 9.81 -18.99
N LEU A 451 -0.85 10.31 -18.20
CA LEU A 451 0.53 9.82 -18.21
C LEU A 451 0.61 8.35 -17.78
N PHE A 452 -0.08 8.00 -16.71
CA PHE A 452 -0.14 6.64 -16.19
C PHE A 452 -0.77 5.71 -17.21
N TRP A 453 -1.92 6.04 -17.80
CA TRP A 453 -2.59 5.10 -18.72
C TRP A 453 -1.97 5.04 -20.11
N TYR A 454 -1.35 6.13 -20.59
CA TYR A 454 -0.52 6.10 -21.80
C TYR A 454 0.60 5.06 -21.68
N PHE A 455 1.12 4.87 -20.47
CA PHE A 455 1.99 3.75 -20.14
C PHE A 455 1.24 2.44 -19.87
N GLY A 456 0.28 2.47 -18.97
CA GLY A 456 -0.32 1.30 -18.34
C GLY A 456 -1.09 0.41 -19.31
N HIS A 457 -1.68 0.97 -20.37
CA HIS A 457 -2.34 0.13 -21.35
C HIS A 457 -1.39 -0.58 -22.33
N PRO A 458 -0.36 0.09 -22.90
CA PRO A 458 0.76 -0.63 -23.51
C PRO A 458 1.38 -1.67 -22.59
N GLU A 459 1.58 -1.36 -21.32
CA GLU A 459 2.19 -2.26 -20.34
C GLU A 459 1.43 -3.58 -20.16
N VAL A 460 0.09 -3.57 -20.08
CA VAL A 460 -0.66 -4.83 -20.02
C VAL A 460 -0.44 -5.69 -21.27
N TYR A 461 -0.14 -5.08 -22.43
CA TYR A 461 0.27 -5.82 -23.61
C TYR A 461 1.73 -6.28 -23.55
N VAL A 462 2.63 -5.50 -22.96
CA VAL A 462 4.03 -5.92 -22.67
C VAL A 462 4.03 -7.21 -21.84
N VAL A 463 3.04 -7.39 -20.95
CA VAL A 463 2.89 -8.64 -20.18
C VAL A 463 2.33 -9.79 -21.02
N ILE A 464 1.25 -9.57 -21.78
CA ILE A 464 0.55 -10.69 -22.45
C ILE A 464 1.17 -11.11 -23.79
N VAL A 465 1.78 -10.20 -24.55
CA VAL A 465 2.34 -10.49 -25.88
C VAL A 465 3.46 -11.52 -25.81
N PRO A 466 4.43 -11.42 -24.88
CA PRO A 466 5.44 -12.47 -24.65
C PRO A 466 4.83 -13.83 -24.33
N ALA A 467 3.77 -13.88 -23.51
CA ALA A 467 3.07 -15.12 -23.21
C ALA A 467 2.45 -15.74 -24.46
N PHE A 468 1.93 -14.94 -25.39
CA PHE A 468 1.50 -15.41 -26.70
C PHE A 468 2.64 -15.99 -27.54
N GLY A 469 3.83 -15.40 -27.46
CA GLY A 469 5.04 -15.95 -28.06
C GLY A 469 5.37 -17.34 -27.53
N VAL A 470 5.39 -17.49 -26.20
CA VAL A 470 5.64 -18.79 -25.53
C VAL A 470 4.62 -19.83 -25.97
N ILE A 471 3.32 -19.50 -25.91
CA ILE A 471 2.24 -20.40 -26.33
C ILE A 471 2.42 -20.82 -27.80
N SER A 472 2.84 -19.90 -28.67
CA SER A 472 3.05 -20.20 -30.09
C SER A 472 4.15 -21.24 -30.31
N GLU A 473 5.27 -21.13 -29.60
CA GLU A 473 6.38 -22.09 -29.67
C GLU A 473 5.97 -23.45 -29.06
N VAL A 474 5.28 -23.44 -27.92
CA VAL A 474 4.80 -24.66 -27.25
C VAL A 474 3.81 -25.42 -28.12
N ILE A 475 2.82 -24.72 -28.71
CA ILE A 475 1.80 -25.35 -29.57
C ILE A 475 2.44 -25.92 -30.83
N ALA A 476 3.29 -25.15 -31.52
CA ALA A 476 3.96 -25.62 -32.74
C ALA A 476 4.83 -26.86 -32.46
N THR A 477 5.58 -26.84 -31.36
CA THR A 477 6.44 -27.96 -30.95
C THR A 477 5.62 -29.18 -30.56
N SER A 478 4.57 -29.01 -29.76
CA SER A 478 3.75 -30.12 -29.25
C SER A 478 2.93 -30.78 -30.36
N ALA A 479 2.40 -29.98 -31.29
CA ALA A 479 1.71 -30.46 -32.50
C ALA A 479 2.68 -30.94 -33.59
N ARG A 480 4.00 -30.84 -33.37
CA ARG A 480 5.08 -31.22 -34.32
C ARG A 480 4.87 -30.63 -35.71
N ARG A 481 4.38 -29.40 -35.78
CA ARG A 481 4.01 -28.71 -37.02
C ARG A 481 4.44 -27.26 -36.97
N SER A 482 4.67 -26.68 -38.15
CA SER A 482 4.86 -25.24 -38.26
C SER A 482 3.58 -24.50 -37.86
N ILE A 483 3.75 -23.34 -37.24
CA ILE A 483 2.63 -22.49 -36.86
C ILE A 483 1.84 -22.07 -38.12
N PHE A 484 0.52 -22.28 -38.08
CA PHE A 484 -0.35 -21.81 -39.14
C PHE A 484 -0.39 -20.28 -39.15
N GLY A 485 -0.21 -19.68 -40.33
CA GLY A 485 -0.32 -18.23 -40.47
C GLY A 485 0.80 -17.44 -39.79
N TYR A 486 2.06 -17.89 -39.84
CA TYR A 486 3.19 -17.16 -39.23
C TYR A 486 3.19 -15.65 -39.50
N LYS A 487 3.04 -15.22 -40.77
CA LYS A 487 2.99 -13.78 -41.10
C LYS A 487 1.79 -13.07 -40.48
N SER A 488 0.61 -13.71 -40.46
CA SER A 488 -0.57 -13.11 -39.82
C SER A 488 -0.43 -13.02 -38.31
N MET A 489 0.27 -13.98 -37.67
CA MET A 489 0.66 -13.87 -36.25
C MET A 489 1.57 -12.67 -35.99
N VAL A 490 2.62 -12.50 -36.80
CA VAL A 490 3.55 -11.36 -36.67
C VAL A 490 2.80 -10.04 -36.85
N TYR A 491 1.98 -9.90 -37.89
CA TYR A 491 1.19 -8.69 -38.11
C TYR A 491 0.16 -8.45 -37.01
N ALA A 492 -0.46 -9.50 -36.46
CA ALA A 492 -1.39 -9.37 -35.35
C ALA A 492 -0.68 -8.85 -34.08
N MET A 493 0.50 -9.37 -33.74
CA MET A 493 1.28 -8.88 -32.60
C MET A 493 1.73 -7.42 -32.81
N ALA A 494 2.30 -7.10 -33.99
CA ALA A 494 2.70 -5.74 -34.30
C ALA A 494 1.52 -4.76 -34.31
N GLY A 495 0.36 -5.19 -34.81
CA GLY A 495 -0.88 -4.41 -34.80
C GLY A 495 -1.38 -4.11 -33.39
N ILE A 496 -1.34 -5.08 -32.47
CA ILE A 496 -1.62 -4.86 -31.04
C ILE A 496 -0.66 -3.80 -30.48
N GLY A 497 0.63 -3.91 -30.81
CA GLY A 497 1.63 -2.96 -30.34
C GLY A 497 1.44 -1.53 -30.84
N LEU A 498 0.85 -1.33 -32.02
CA LEU A 498 0.50 0.00 -32.51
C LEU A 498 -0.78 0.53 -31.85
N VAL A 499 -1.82 -0.31 -31.79
CA VAL A 499 -3.14 0.12 -31.29
C VAL A 499 -3.13 0.36 -29.78
N SER A 500 -2.22 -0.26 -29.03
CA SER A 500 -2.08 -0.04 -27.58
C SER A 500 -1.95 1.44 -27.17
N PHE A 501 -1.35 2.26 -28.03
CA PHE A 501 -1.13 3.70 -27.80
C PHE A 501 -2.34 4.59 -28.07
N ILE A 502 -3.38 4.09 -28.75
CA ILE A 502 -4.56 4.89 -29.13
C ILE A 502 -5.86 4.44 -28.44
N VAL A 503 -5.77 3.50 -27.49
CA VAL A 503 -6.94 2.97 -26.78
C VAL A 503 -6.85 3.16 -25.25
N TYR A 504 -5.75 3.70 -24.73
CA TYR A 504 -5.55 3.86 -23.29
C TYR A 504 -6.66 4.66 -22.58
N GLY A 505 -7.34 5.55 -23.30
CA GLY A 505 -8.45 6.35 -22.78
C GLY A 505 -9.64 5.52 -22.28
N HIS A 506 -9.72 4.23 -22.61
CA HIS A 506 -10.79 3.34 -22.12
C HIS A 506 -10.79 3.17 -20.60
N HIS A 507 -9.67 3.44 -19.93
CA HIS A 507 -9.57 3.44 -18.46
C HIS A 507 -10.12 4.74 -17.85
N MET A 508 -10.44 5.72 -18.69
CA MET A 508 -10.83 7.07 -18.29
C MET A 508 -12.23 7.43 -18.81
N PHE A 509 -13.07 6.44 -19.15
CA PHE A 509 -14.42 6.71 -19.67
C PHE A 509 -15.31 7.51 -18.70
N THR A 510 -15.08 7.38 -17.40
CA THR A 510 -15.80 8.08 -16.34
C THR A 510 -15.14 9.38 -15.88
N SER A 511 -14.02 9.79 -16.48
CA SER A 511 -13.26 10.97 -16.07
C SER A 511 -13.82 12.31 -16.56
N GLY A 512 -15.03 12.32 -17.15
CA GLY A 512 -15.58 13.48 -17.86
C GLY A 512 -15.18 13.57 -19.34
N MET A 513 -14.60 12.51 -19.91
CA MET A 513 -14.23 12.41 -21.32
C MET A 513 -15.39 12.80 -22.26
N SER A 514 -15.10 13.63 -23.28
CA SER A 514 -16.09 14.08 -24.26
C SER A 514 -16.79 12.90 -24.95
N PRO A 515 -18.11 12.99 -25.26
CA PRO A 515 -18.84 11.88 -25.87
C PRO A 515 -18.22 11.38 -27.18
N THR A 516 -17.70 12.29 -28.02
CA THR A 516 -17.05 11.95 -29.28
C THR A 516 -15.75 11.16 -29.06
N LEU A 517 -14.88 11.63 -28.15
CA LEU A 517 -13.64 10.93 -27.85
C LEU A 517 -13.91 9.56 -27.22
N ARG A 518 -14.92 9.48 -26.35
CA ARG A 518 -15.38 8.23 -25.73
C ARG A 518 -15.84 7.22 -26.79
N PHE A 519 -16.67 7.66 -27.74
CA PHE A 519 -17.13 6.82 -28.85
C PHE A 519 -15.98 6.30 -29.71
N VAL A 520 -15.05 7.17 -30.11
CA VAL A 520 -13.86 6.77 -30.89
C VAL A 520 -13.01 5.76 -30.12
N THR A 521 -12.73 6.03 -28.85
CA THR A 521 -11.92 5.16 -27.99
C THR A 521 -12.60 3.80 -27.78
N MET A 522 -13.92 3.76 -27.60
CA MET A 522 -14.68 2.52 -27.52
C MET A 522 -14.52 1.68 -28.80
N LEU A 523 -14.70 2.29 -29.98
CA LEU A 523 -14.56 1.59 -31.25
C LEU A 523 -13.13 1.07 -31.47
N THR A 524 -12.11 1.89 -31.22
CA THR A 524 -10.71 1.47 -31.38
C THR A 524 -10.34 0.36 -30.40
N THR A 525 -10.85 0.40 -29.17
CA THR A 525 -10.69 -0.67 -28.17
C THR A 525 -11.30 -1.98 -28.65
N MET A 526 -12.52 -1.96 -29.19
CA MET A 526 -13.18 -3.16 -29.73
C MET A 526 -12.40 -3.77 -30.91
N LEU A 527 -11.78 -2.94 -31.75
CA LEU A 527 -10.98 -3.43 -32.88
C LEU A 527 -9.74 -4.23 -32.45
N VAL A 528 -9.24 -4.05 -31.22
CA VAL A 528 -8.11 -4.86 -30.68
C VAL A 528 -8.47 -6.34 -30.53
N ALA A 529 -9.76 -6.67 -30.43
CA ALA A 529 -10.21 -8.06 -30.39
C ALA A 529 -9.88 -8.82 -31.68
N VAL A 530 -9.79 -8.14 -32.83
CA VAL A 530 -9.57 -8.79 -34.13
C VAL A 530 -8.17 -9.39 -34.25
N PRO A 531 -7.05 -8.66 -34.04
CA PRO A 531 -5.71 -9.25 -33.99
C PRO A 531 -5.59 -10.39 -32.97
N THR A 532 -6.24 -10.23 -31.81
CA THR A 532 -6.23 -11.25 -30.76
C THR A 532 -6.94 -12.53 -31.22
N GLY A 533 -8.11 -12.40 -31.85
CA GLY A 533 -8.88 -13.52 -32.41
C GLY A 533 -8.11 -14.29 -33.49
N ILE A 534 -7.43 -13.57 -34.41
CA ILE A 534 -6.60 -14.19 -35.45
C ILE A 534 -5.57 -15.14 -34.83
N LYS A 535 -4.94 -14.74 -33.73
CA LYS A 535 -3.96 -15.57 -33.03
C LYS A 535 -4.57 -16.86 -32.47
N ILE A 536 -5.74 -16.77 -31.83
CA ILE A 536 -6.45 -17.95 -31.32
C ILE A 536 -6.78 -18.93 -32.44
N PHE A 537 -7.34 -18.43 -33.55
CA PHE A 537 -7.69 -19.29 -34.69
C PHE A 537 -6.45 -19.91 -35.36
N ASN A 538 -5.34 -19.18 -35.44
CA ASN A 538 -4.07 -19.72 -35.94
C ASN A 538 -3.55 -20.85 -35.04
N TRP A 539 -3.62 -20.71 -33.71
CA TRP A 539 -3.25 -21.78 -32.78
C TRP A 539 -4.15 -23.02 -32.93
N LEU A 540 -5.47 -22.82 -32.96
CA LEU A 540 -6.42 -23.93 -33.19
C LEU A 540 -6.14 -24.64 -34.52
N LYS A 541 -5.88 -23.87 -35.58
CA LYS A 541 -5.57 -24.44 -36.89
C LYS A 541 -4.22 -25.16 -36.92
N THR A 542 -3.24 -24.72 -36.13
CA THR A 542 -1.95 -25.40 -35.96
C THR A 542 -2.14 -26.77 -35.33
N MET A 543 -2.97 -26.86 -34.28
CA MET A 543 -3.28 -28.13 -33.60
C MET A 543 -4.17 -29.05 -34.44
N HIS A 544 -5.02 -28.50 -35.31
CA HIS A 544 -5.95 -29.29 -36.09
C HIS A 544 -5.25 -30.24 -37.07
N GLY A 545 -5.35 -31.54 -36.82
CA GLY A 545 -4.72 -32.60 -37.61
C GLY A 545 -3.21 -32.73 -37.39
N GLY A 546 -2.70 -32.24 -36.24
CA GLY A 546 -1.32 -32.39 -35.79
C GLY A 546 -1.16 -33.38 -34.65
#